data_AF-A0A0J8QTT2-F1
#
_entry.id   AF-A0A0J8QTT2-F1
#
_cell.length_a   1.000
_cell.length_b   1.000
_cell.length_c   1.000
_cell.angle_alpha   90.00
_cell.angle_beta   90.00
_cell.angle_gamma   90.00
#
_symmetry.space_group_name_H-M   'P 1'
#
loop_
_entity.id
_entity.type
_entity.pdbx_description
1 polymer ?
#
loop_
_entity_poly.entity_id
_entity_poly.type
_entity_poly.pdbx_seq_one_letter_code
_entity_poly.pdbx_strand_id
1 'polypeptide(L)'
;MAFLASNMPMFRQSWRFPREFFTCRQCLQKRSALPRVPRQWIGTAPLRKSFKLNSILSQTGRLRNPNSMIRSISQTATISAAEAGAATKSRFPNVSSKIVAYWLLGSAASVFGIVVFGGLTRLTESGLSITEWRPVTGSLPPMNAEDWESEFAKYRASPEYQVLNPNMTLAEFKNIYYMEWIHRIWGRVVGLSFVIPAIYFTATRKVSKPMALRLAGIAGLIGFQGFIGWWMVKSGLKDDLFAPGSHPRVSQYRLTAHLGAAFVCYVAMLWNGLAILRQNRLLADPEKGKKILETLRDPKLNVFRRSVAGLALLVFVTAMSGGLVAGLDAGLIYNEFPTMVPGLAPPKSELFDPHYSRKEDRSDLWWRIMLETFFSPTMKRLLPHAARKGVHGVVAFAMVQVGLGISTLLYLVPMHLASAHQAGSLFLLTWVLVLGNRIWHPSRTARLLQMATKGQGASMSRAASPLTKKL
;
A
#
# COMPACT_ATOMS: atom_id res chain seq x y z
N MET A 1 -33.07 -42.28 -29.07
CA MET A 1 -32.52 -43.55 -29.61
C MET A 1 -31.15 -43.73 -28.96
N ALA A 2 -30.98 -44.41 -27.82
CA ALA A 2 -31.22 -45.81 -27.46
C ALA A 2 -30.20 -46.79 -28.10
N PHE A 3 -29.36 -47.39 -27.24
CA PHE A 3 -28.47 -48.57 -27.36
C PHE A 3 -27.19 -48.41 -28.22
N LEU A 4 -25.99 -48.85 -27.80
CA LEU A 4 -25.63 -50.13 -27.19
C LEU A 4 -24.45 -50.02 -26.18
N ALA A 5 -24.56 -50.81 -25.10
CA ALA A 5 -23.50 -51.09 -24.12
C ALA A 5 -23.12 -52.58 -24.19
N SER A 6 -21.87 -52.92 -23.90
CA SER A 6 -21.35 -54.27 -23.56
C SER A 6 -19.98 -54.08 -22.84
N ASN A 7 -19.87 -54.23 -21.51
CA ASN A 7 -19.41 -55.41 -20.73
C ASN A 7 -17.99 -55.89 -21.15
N MET A 8 -16.90 -55.94 -20.36
CA MET A 8 -16.55 -56.28 -18.95
C MET A 8 -15.03 -55.96 -18.72
N PRO A 9 -14.31 -56.31 -17.60
CA PRO A 9 -14.64 -56.44 -16.17
C PRO A 9 -13.68 -55.62 -15.23
N MET A 10 -13.99 -55.67 -13.93
CA MET A 10 -13.25 -55.10 -12.79
C MET A 10 -11.75 -55.50 -12.70
N PHE A 11 -10.90 -54.51 -12.38
CA PHE A 11 -9.73 -54.70 -11.52
C PHE A 11 -9.69 -53.58 -10.45
N ARG A 12 -10.09 -53.93 -9.22
CA ARG A 12 -9.80 -53.12 -8.02
C ARG A 12 -8.39 -53.47 -7.54
N GLN A 13 -7.46 -52.55 -7.64
CA GLN A 13 -6.21 -52.60 -6.88
C GLN A 13 -6.09 -51.34 -6.03
N SER A 14 -6.25 -51.51 -4.72
CA SER A 14 -6.03 -50.50 -3.70
C SER A 14 -4.54 -50.43 -3.36
N TRP A 15 -3.87 -49.38 -3.80
CA TRP A 15 -2.51 -49.07 -3.37
C TRP A 15 -2.55 -48.48 -1.96
N ARG A 16 -2.15 -49.26 -0.95
CA ARG A 16 -1.94 -48.78 0.42
C ARG A 16 -0.49 -48.26 0.54
N PHE A 17 -0.31 -46.95 0.71
CA PHE A 17 0.98 -46.37 1.10
C PHE A 17 1.21 -46.51 2.62
N PRO A 18 2.41 -46.90 3.09
CA PRO A 18 2.74 -46.93 4.52
C PRO A 18 2.96 -45.51 5.09
N ARG A 19 2.38 -45.25 6.27
CA ARG A 19 2.36 -43.96 6.99
C ARG A 19 3.65 -43.64 7.77
N GLU A 20 4.83 -43.90 7.21
CA GLU A 20 6.09 -43.76 7.99
C GLU A 20 6.96 -42.55 7.64
N PHE A 21 6.59 -41.68 6.69
CA PHE A 21 7.46 -40.59 6.25
C PHE A 21 7.33 -39.24 7.00
N PHE A 22 6.57 -39.18 8.09
CA PHE A 22 6.49 -37.96 8.91
C PHE A 22 6.62 -38.25 10.41
N THR A 23 7.83 -38.61 10.86
CA THR A 23 8.18 -38.60 12.28
C THR A 23 9.14 -37.46 12.61
N CYS A 24 8.62 -36.45 13.31
CA CYS A 24 9.40 -35.38 13.90
C CYS A 24 10.16 -35.90 15.13
N ARG A 25 11.49 -36.03 15.02
CA ARG A 25 12.39 -36.49 16.10
C ARG A 25 12.36 -35.62 17.37
N GLN A 26 11.85 -34.38 17.32
CA GLN A 26 11.77 -33.50 18.50
C GLN A 26 10.60 -33.83 19.45
N CYS A 27 9.62 -34.63 19.02
CA CYS A 27 8.47 -34.98 19.85
C CYS A 27 8.72 -36.15 20.82
N LEU A 28 9.80 -36.91 20.65
CA LEU A 28 10.15 -38.04 21.53
C LEU A 28 10.86 -37.63 22.83
N GLN A 29 11.36 -36.39 22.93
CA GLN A 29 12.16 -35.95 24.08
C GLN A 29 11.36 -35.34 25.24
N LYS A 30 10.03 -35.22 25.14
CA LYS A 30 9.19 -34.61 26.19
C LYS A 30 8.27 -35.56 26.96
N ARG A 31 8.40 -36.88 26.77
CA ARG A 31 7.62 -37.89 27.51
C ARG A 31 8.49 -38.69 28.46
N SER A 32 8.95 -38.07 29.53
CA SER A 32 9.43 -38.80 30.72
C SER A 32 9.36 -37.92 31.96
N ALA A 33 8.20 -37.92 32.63
CA ALA A 33 8.09 -37.80 34.09
C ALA A 33 6.62 -38.01 34.51
N LEU A 34 6.35 -39.12 35.20
CA LEU A 34 5.13 -39.42 35.95
C LEU A 34 5.30 -38.98 37.44
N PRO A 35 4.22 -38.94 38.25
CA PRO A 35 4.06 -37.99 39.36
C PRO A 35 4.36 -38.57 40.76
N ARG A 36 4.52 -37.68 41.76
CA ARG A 36 4.34 -38.00 43.18
C ARG A 36 3.68 -36.84 43.92
N VAL A 37 2.73 -37.18 44.80
CA VAL A 37 1.85 -36.32 45.63
C VAL A 37 2.25 -36.48 47.14
N PRO A 38 1.60 -35.88 48.15
CA PRO A 38 1.94 -34.60 48.83
C PRO A 38 2.13 -34.68 50.38
N ARG A 39 2.48 -33.54 51.02
CA ARG A 39 1.87 -33.02 52.28
C ARG A 39 2.38 -31.59 52.57
N GLN A 40 1.51 -30.56 52.59
CA GLN A 40 0.95 -29.84 53.77
C GLN A 40 2.02 -29.09 54.61
N TRP A 41 1.91 -27.80 55.04
CA TRP A 41 0.76 -26.94 55.36
C TRP A 41 1.18 -25.46 55.62
N ILE A 42 0.20 -24.54 55.57
CA ILE A 42 0.14 -23.14 56.11
C ILE A 42 0.90 -22.05 55.31
N GLY A 43 0.37 -20.88 54.96
CA GLY A 43 -0.91 -20.21 55.23
C GLY A 43 -0.79 -18.71 54.88
N THR A 44 -1.92 -18.13 54.50
CA THR A 44 -2.27 -16.69 54.50
C THR A 44 -1.60 -15.70 53.53
N ALA A 45 -2.46 -15.09 52.71
CA ALA A 45 -2.29 -13.89 51.89
C ALA A 45 -2.68 -12.62 52.72
N PRO A 46 -2.98 -11.43 52.13
CA PRO A 46 -2.36 -10.62 51.06
C PRO A 46 -2.21 -9.12 51.47
N LEU A 47 -2.00 -8.22 50.48
CA LEU A 47 -2.11 -6.74 50.49
C LEU A 47 -0.85 -6.00 50.99
N ARG A 48 -0.47 -4.78 50.56
CA ARG A 48 -1.18 -3.66 49.94
C ARG A 48 -0.15 -2.64 49.38
N LYS A 49 -0.59 -1.80 48.43
CA LYS A 49 0.05 -0.53 48.01
C LYS A 49 0.07 0.50 49.15
N SER A 50 1.05 1.42 49.18
CA SER A 50 0.94 2.87 49.55
C SER A 50 2.35 3.47 49.81
N PHE A 51 2.79 4.51 49.09
CA PHE A 51 2.69 5.97 49.35
C PHE A 51 3.82 6.55 50.24
N LYS A 52 4.39 7.69 49.79
CA LYS A 52 4.80 8.94 50.51
C LYS A 52 5.50 8.76 51.90
N LEU A 53 6.56 9.47 52.29
CA LEU A 53 6.70 10.92 52.47
C LEU A 53 8.00 11.15 53.31
N ASN A 54 8.56 12.36 53.24
CA ASN A 54 9.29 13.13 54.26
C ASN A 54 10.24 12.45 55.26
N SER A 55 11.44 13.03 55.38
CA SER A 55 12.13 13.18 56.65
C SER A 55 12.50 14.65 56.89
N ILE A 56 12.11 15.10 58.08
CA ILE A 56 12.59 16.30 58.77
C ILE A 56 13.68 15.81 59.73
N LEU A 57 14.84 16.46 59.77
CA LEU A 57 15.55 16.69 61.03
C LEU A 57 16.46 17.92 60.94
N SER A 58 16.67 18.50 62.10
CA SER A 58 16.90 19.89 62.48
C SER A 58 18.34 20.40 62.44
N GLN A 59 18.44 21.73 62.23
CA GLN A 59 19.27 22.75 62.89
C GLN A 59 20.78 22.55 63.11
N THR A 60 21.58 23.52 62.62
CA THR A 60 22.24 24.58 63.44
C THR A 60 23.10 25.49 62.54
N GLY A 61 23.25 26.78 62.90
CA GLY A 61 24.30 27.66 62.38
C GLY A 61 23.84 28.94 61.66
N ARG A 62 23.60 30.00 62.43
CA ARG A 62 23.62 31.40 61.95
C ARG A 62 25.00 31.73 61.39
N LEU A 63 25.07 32.39 60.22
CA LEU A 63 25.93 33.55 59.99
C LEU A 63 25.31 34.44 58.89
N ARG A 64 25.09 35.71 59.23
CA ARG A 64 24.55 36.78 58.39
C ARG A 64 25.76 37.47 57.75
N ASN A 65 25.82 37.56 56.41
CA ASN A 65 26.78 38.41 55.71
C ASN A 65 26.03 39.29 54.68
N PRO A 66 26.18 40.63 54.70
CA PRO A 66 25.44 41.54 53.85
C PRO A 66 26.22 41.80 52.56
N ASN A 67 25.57 41.65 51.40
CA ASN A 67 25.92 42.36 50.16
C ASN A 67 24.88 42.03 49.07
N SER A 68 23.67 42.57 49.26
CA SER A 68 22.63 42.64 48.23
C SER A 68 22.60 44.06 47.66
N MET A 69 23.53 44.40 46.76
CA MET A 69 23.40 45.66 46.00
C MET A 69 24.15 45.72 44.65
N ILE A 70 24.54 44.59 44.04
CA ILE A 70 25.08 44.58 42.66
C ILE A 70 24.52 43.40 41.83
N ARG A 71 23.22 43.12 41.93
CA ARG A 71 22.56 42.13 41.05
C ARG A 71 21.35 42.64 40.27
N SER A 72 21.07 43.94 40.37
CA SER A 72 19.86 44.56 39.79
C SER A 72 20.08 45.22 38.41
N ILE A 73 21.30 45.27 37.88
CA ILE A 73 21.56 45.98 36.60
C ILE A 73 21.85 45.02 35.43
N SER A 74 22.23 43.76 35.68
CA SER A 74 22.44 42.78 34.61
C SER A 74 21.19 41.97 34.21
N GLN A 75 20.07 42.10 34.93
CA GLN A 75 18.82 41.40 34.61
C GLN A 75 17.94 42.16 33.61
N THR A 76 18.12 43.47 33.42
CA THR A 76 17.30 44.24 32.48
C THR A 76 17.84 44.18 31.04
N ALA A 77 19.14 43.90 30.86
CA ALA A 77 19.76 43.75 29.54
C ALA A 77 19.66 42.33 28.95
N THR A 78 19.37 41.32 29.78
CA THR A 78 19.25 39.91 29.33
C THR A 78 17.81 39.51 28.98
N ILE A 79 16.80 40.25 29.43
CA ILE A 79 15.40 39.98 29.11
C ILE A 79 15.02 40.53 27.73
N SER A 80 15.65 41.62 27.26
CA SER A 80 15.37 42.17 25.92
C SER A 80 16.07 41.41 24.78
N ALA A 81 17.13 40.64 25.07
CA ALA A 81 17.83 39.80 24.10
C ALA A 81 17.27 38.37 23.98
N ALA A 82 16.43 37.93 24.93
CA ALA A 82 15.84 36.59 24.94
C ALA A 82 14.55 36.47 24.11
N GLU A 83 13.99 37.57 23.63
CA GLU A 83 12.76 37.58 22.81
C GLU A 83 13.03 37.67 21.30
N ALA A 84 14.30 37.61 20.90
CA ALA A 84 14.75 37.38 19.54
C ALA A 84 15.44 36.02 19.44
N GLY A 85 14.75 34.96 19.87
CA GLY A 85 15.09 33.60 19.48
C GLY A 85 15.04 33.53 17.95
N ALA A 86 16.20 33.72 17.32
CA ALA A 86 16.41 33.60 15.89
C ALA A 86 16.12 32.15 15.50
N ALA A 87 14.84 31.83 15.29
CA ALA A 87 14.43 30.63 14.60
C ALA A 87 15.14 30.68 13.24
N THR A 88 16.16 29.82 13.07
CA THR A 88 16.82 29.60 11.77
C THR A 88 15.73 29.49 10.72
N LYS A 89 15.54 30.54 9.92
CA LYS A 89 14.47 30.60 8.92
C LYS A 89 14.72 29.44 7.97
N SER A 90 13.90 28.40 8.07
CA SER A 90 13.97 27.24 7.19
C SER A 90 14.00 27.74 5.74
N ARG A 91 15.06 27.41 4.99
CA ARG A 91 15.23 27.79 3.58
C ARG A 91 14.16 27.18 2.66
N PHE A 92 13.32 26.27 3.16
CA PHE A 92 12.19 25.68 2.45
C PHE A 92 10.86 26.37 2.82
N PRO A 93 9.91 26.49 1.87
CA PRO A 93 8.59 27.01 2.15
C PRO A 93 7.79 26.09 3.08
N ASN A 94 6.81 26.67 3.77
CA ASN A 94 5.90 25.93 4.65
C ASN A 94 4.87 25.08 3.88
N VAL A 95 4.55 25.48 2.65
CA VAL A 95 3.53 24.88 1.78
C VAL A 95 4.17 24.52 0.44
N SER A 96 3.79 23.37 -0.13
CA SER A 96 4.21 22.97 -1.46
C SER A 96 3.26 23.53 -2.54
N SER A 97 3.80 23.87 -3.71
CA SER A 97 3.03 24.43 -4.82
C SER A 97 2.03 23.44 -5.44
N LYS A 98 0.92 23.95 -5.98
CA LYS A 98 -0.10 23.16 -6.69
C LYS A 98 0.46 22.46 -7.94
N ILE A 99 1.45 23.04 -8.61
CA ILE A 99 2.06 22.43 -9.81
C ILE A 99 2.67 21.06 -9.51
N VAL A 100 3.31 20.93 -8.34
CA VAL A 100 3.89 19.68 -7.85
C VAL A 100 2.78 18.64 -7.62
N ALA A 101 1.60 19.09 -7.18
CA ALA A 101 0.48 18.20 -6.97
C ALA A 101 -0.06 17.63 -8.29
N TYR A 102 -0.26 18.46 -9.31
CA TYR A 102 -0.70 17.99 -10.63
C TYR A 102 0.33 17.07 -11.28
N TRP A 103 1.62 17.39 -11.15
CA TRP A 103 2.69 16.51 -11.62
C TRP A 103 2.70 15.16 -10.87
N LEU A 104 2.52 15.13 -9.55
CA LEU A 104 2.40 13.89 -8.78
C LEU A 104 1.19 13.05 -9.21
N LEU A 105 0.05 13.71 -9.48
CA LEU A 105 -1.16 13.03 -9.96
C LEU A 105 -0.99 12.51 -11.39
N GLY A 106 -0.32 13.27 -12.27
CA GLY A 106 0.04 12.82 -13.62
C GLY A 106 1.02 11.64 -13.59
N SER A 107 2.01 11.69 -12.68
CA SER A 107 2.93 10.57 -12.45
C SER A 107 2.21 9.33 -11.94
N ALA A 108 1.27 9.50 -10.99
CA ALA A 108 0.42 8.42 -10.52
C ALA A 108 -0.44 7.83 -11.64
N ALA A 109 -1.01 8.67 -12.51
CA ALA A 109 -1.77 8.21 -13.68
C ALA A 109 -0.89 7.43 -14.67
N SER A 110 0.37 7.83 -14.88
CA SER A 110 1.32 7.06 -15.67
C SER A 110 1.66 5.71 -15.01
N VAL A 111 1.84 5.67 -13.69
CA VAL A 111 2.05 4.42 -12.94
C VAL A 111 0.81 3.52 -13.02
N PHE A 112 -0.39 4.09 -12.99
CA PHE A 112 -1.63 3.35 -13.23
C PHE A 112 -1.61 2.70 -14.63
N GLY A 113 -1.27 3.47 -15.66
CA GLY A 113 -1.19 2.98 -17.04
C GLY A 113 -0.20 1.82 -17.21
N ILE A 114 1.03 1.97 -16.71
CA ILE A 114 2.04 0.91 -16.81
C ILE A 114 1.69 -0.33 -15.97
N VAL A 115 0.96 -0.19 -14.85
CA VAL A 115 0.46 -1.34 -14.11
C VAL A 115 -0.52 -2.14 -14.95
N VAL A 116 -1.51 -1.48 -15.57
CA VAL A 116 -2.48 -2.15 -16.47
C VAL A 116 -1.77 -2.78 -17.66
N PHE A 117 -0.86 -2.03 -18.29
CA PHE A 117 -0.07 -2.52 -19.42
C PHE A 117 0.81 -3.71 -19.05
N GLY A 118 1.46 -3.69 -17.87
CA GLY A 118 2.21 -4.83 -17.36
C GLY A 118 1.35 -6.06 -17.09
N GLY A 119 0.08 -5.86 -16.70
CA GLY A 119 -0.92 -6.93 -16.65
C GLY A 119 -1.15 -7.56 -18.03
N LEU A 120 -1.25 -6.75 -19.08
CA LEU A 120 -1.36 -7.22 -20.47
C LEU A 120 -0.08 -7.94 -20.94
N THR A 121 1.11 -7.40 -20.64
CA THR A 121 2.39 -8.06 -20.94
C THR A 121 2.46 -9.46 -20.31
N ARG A 122 1.92 -9.61 -19.09
CA ARG A 122 1.81 -10.92 -18.44
C ARG A 122 0.78 -11.82 -19.11
N LEU A 123 -0.42 -11.31 -19.42
CA LEU A 123 -1.52 -12.10 -20.01
C LEU A 123 -1.22 -12.54 -21.45
N THR A 124 -0.32 -11.83 -22.14
CA THR A 124 0.19 -12.18 -23.47
C THR A 124 1.46 -13.03 -23.40
N GLU A 125 1.88 -13.45 -22.20
CA GLU A 125 3.11 -14.22 -21.96
C GLU A 125 4.36 -13.59 -22.58
N SER A 126 4.38 -12.26 -22.71
CA SER A 126 5.49 -11.53 -23.34
C SER A 126 6.60 -11.17 -22.37
N GLY A 127 6.45 -11.41 -21.08
CA GLY A 127 7.35 -10.93 -20.03
C GLY A 127 8.77 -11.51 -20.01
N LEU A 128 9.08 -12.47 -20.88
CA LEU A 128 10.39 -13.13 -21.01
C LEU A 128 10.92 -13.13 -22.46
N SER A 129 10.28 -12.39 -23.36
CA SER A 129 10.69 -12.24 -24.76
C SER A 129 12.04 -11.51 -24.96
N ILE A 130 12.43 -10.64 -24.01
CA ILE A 130 13.68 -9.89 -24.00
C ILE A 130 14.56 -10.38 -22.85
N THR A 131 15.45 -11.31 -23.16
CA THR A 131 16.33 -11.97 -22.18
C THR A 131 17.48 -11.09 -21.70
N GLU A 132 17.88 -10.10 -22.50
CA GLU A 132 18.99 -9.20 -22.18
C GLU A 132 18.56 -8.00 -21.33
N TRP A 133 19.42 -7.63 -20.38
CA TRP A 133 19.28 -6.40 -19.63
C TRP A 133 20.20 -5.31 -20.19
N ARG A 134 19.64 -4.48 -21.07
CA ARG A 134 20.31 -3.33 -21.69
C ARG A 134 19.60 -2.02 -21.31
N PRO A 135 19.96 -1.38 -20.18
CA PRO A 135 19.24 -0.20 -19.68
C PRO A 135 19.23 0.98 -20.64
N VAL A 136 20.34 1.22 -21.35
CA VAL A 136 20.53 2.37 -22.24
C VAL A 136 20.35 1.97 -23.70
N THR A 137 21.14 0.99 -24.18
CA THR A 137 21.13 0.56 -25.60
C THR A 137 19.86 -0.19 -26.00
N GLY A 138 19.21 -0.88 -25.06
CA GLY A 138 17.89 -1.51 -25.28
C GLY A 138 16.73 -0.54 -25.22
N SER A 139 16.97 0.76 -25.41
CA SER A 139 15.92 1.78 -25.55
C SER A 139 15.38 1.87 -26.97
N LEU A 140 16.16 1.46 -27.97
CA LEU A 140 15.74 1.38 -29.36
C LEU A 140 15.29 -0.06 -29.66
N PRO A 141 14.18 -0.27 -30.38
CA PRO A 141 13.81 -1.59 -30.86
C PRO A 141 14.74 -2.02 -32.01
N PRO A 142 14.77 -3.31 -32.39
CA PRO A 142 15.52 -3.79 -33.55
C PRO A 142 15.08 -3.03 -34.82
N MET A 143 16.03 -2.44 -35.55
CA MET A 143 15.74 -1.50 -36.63
C MET A 143 15.83 -2.14 -38.02
N ASN A 144 16.57 -3.25 -38.15
CA ASN A 144 16.77 -3.96 -39.40
C ASN A 144 16.47 -5.47 -39.24
N ALA A 145 16.46 -6.20 -40.36
CA ALA A 145 16.12 -7.63 -40.37
C ALA A 145 17.13 -8.50 -39.61
N GLU A 146 18.42 -8.13 -39.65
CA GLU A 146 19.50 -8.85 -38.96
C GLU A 146 19.36 -8.73 -37.43
N ASP A 147 19.07 -7.53 -36.93
CA ASP A 147 18.81 -7.29 -35.51
C ASP A 147 17.61 -8.12 -35.01
N TRP A 148 16.53 -8.16 -35.81
CA TRP A 148 15.34 -8.96 -35.50
C TRP A 148 15.66 -10.44 -35.43
N GLU A 149 16.44 -10.96 -36.37
CA GLU A 149 16.83 -12.36 -36.38
C GLU A 149 17.78 -12.72 -35.22
N SER A 150 18.67 -11.80 -34.84
CA SER A 150 19.54 -11.94 -33.66
C SER A 150 18.73 -12.03 -32.36
N GLU A 151 17.76 -11.12 -32.15
CA GLU A 151 16.90 -11.17 -30.97
C GLU A 151 16.00 -12.42 -30.97
N PHE A 152 15.48 -12.82 -32.13
CA PHE A 152 14.68 -14.02 -32.24
C PHE A 152 15.51 -15.29 -32.02
N ALA A 153 16.78 -15.32 -32.46
CA ALA A 153 17.69 -16.42 -32.17
C ALA A 153 17.95 -16.59 -30.67
N LYS A 154 18.09 -15.48 -29.93
CA LYS A 154 18.19 -15.52 -28.45
C LYS A 154 16.91 -16.06 -27.82
N TYR A 155 15.75 -15.68 -28.34
CA TYR A 155 14.48 -16.20 -27.86
C TYR A 155 14.30 -17.69 -28.18
N ARG A 156 14.70 -18.17 -29.37
CA ARG A 156 14.69 -19.61 -29.72
C ARG A 156 15.60 -20.44 -28.82
N ALA A 157 16.70 -19.86 -28.37
CA ALA A 157 17.58 -20.49 -27.38
C ALA A 157 16.98 -20.54 -25.97
N SER A 158 15.89 -19.80 -25.71
CA SER A 158 15.24 -19.78 -24.41
C SER A 158 14.39 -21.04 -24.16
N PRO A 159 14.27 -21.49 -22.91
CA PRO A 159 13.39 -22.60 -22.53
C PRO A 159 11.91 -22.32 -22.81
N GLU A 160 11.49 -21.05 -22.78
CA GLU A 160 10.11 -20.65 -23.08
C GLU A 160 9.72 -20.96 -24.51
N TYR A 161 10.60 -20.67 -25.48
CA TYR A 161 10.38 -21.07 -26.88
C TYR A 161 10.32 -22.58 -27.02
N GLN A 162 11.24 -23.32 -26.38
CA GLN A 162 11.32 -24.77 -26.52
C GLN A 162 10.11 -25.52 -25.95
N VAL A 163 9.51 -25.01 -24.86
CA VAL A 163 8.42 -25.69 -24.15
C VAL A 163 7.04 -25.14 -24.53
N LEU A 164 6.87 -23.81 -24.60
CA LEU A 164 5.57 -23.18 -24.81
C LEU A 164 5.32 -22.83 -26.28
N ASN A 165 6.35 -22.39 -27.00
CA ASN A 165 6.17 -21.81 -28.33
C ASN A 165 7.13 -22.35 -29.43
N PRO A 166 7.26 -23.68 -29.61
CA PRO A 166 8.29 -24.26 -30.46
C PRO A 166 8.17 -23.93 -31.96
N ASN A 167 6.96 -23.53 -32.39
CA ASN A 167 6.63 -23.23 -33.78
C ASN A 167 6.37 -21.73 -34.04
N MET A 168 6.75 -20.84 -33.11
CA MET A 168 6.48 -19.41 -33.26
C MET A 168 7.23 -18.82 -34.45
N THR A 169 6.55 -18.00 -35.25
CA THR A 169 7.15 -17.26 -36.36
C THR A 169 7.79 -15.95 -35.90
N LEU A 170 8.67 -15.38 -36.72
CA LEU A 170 9.25 -14.05 -36.46
C LEU A 170 8.18 -12.96 -36.32
N ALA A 171 7.06 -13.07 -37.06
CA ALA A 171 5.97 -12.12 -36.99
C ALA A 171 5.24 -12.16 -35.64
N GLU A 172 5.01 -13.36 -35.11
CA GLU A 172 4.43 -13.55 -33.77
C GLU A 172 5.39 -13.10 -32.67
N PHE A 173 6.69 -13.41 -32.81
CA PHE A 173 7.73 -12.94 -31.90
C PHE A 173 7.76 -11.41 -31.79
N LYS A 174 7.62 -10.68 -32.90
CA LYS A 174 7.56 -9.21 -32.89
C LYS A 174 6.44 -8.68 -31.99
N ASN A 175 5.27 -9.34 -31.96
CA ASN A 175 4.15 -8.89 -31.12
C ASN A 175 4.49 -9.00 -29.62
N ILE A 176 5.02 -10.13 -29.18
CA ILE A 176 5.42 -10.31 -27.77
C ILE A 176 6.60 -9.40 -27.42
N TYR A 177 7.57 -9.25 -28.33
CA TYR A 177 8.72 -8.36 -28.14
C TYR A 177 8.27 -6.91 -27.93
N TYR A 178 7.36 -6.40 -28.76
CA TYR A 178 6.85 -5.03 -28.63
C TYR A 178 6.09 -4.83 -27.32
N MET A 179 5.30 -5.81 -26.87
CA MET A 179 4.62 -5.71 -25.58
C MET A 179 5.61 -5.55 -24.43
N GLU A 180 6.67 -6.35 -24.40
CA GLU A 180 7.68 -6.24 -23.36
C GLU A 180 8.52 -4.96 -23.49
N TRP A 181 8.94 -4.63 -24.71
CA TRP A 181 9.72 -3.44 -25.01
C TRP A 181 8.98 -2.16 -24.60
N ILE A 182 7.71 -2.00 -24.99
CA ILE A 182 6.88 -0.84 -24.59
C ILE A 182 6.78 -0.75 -23.06
N HIS A 183 6.59 -1.88 -22.38
CA HIS A 183 6.51 -1.89 -20.91
C HIS A 183 7.82 -1.39 -20.28
N ARG A 184 8.97 -1.87 -20.76
CA ARG A 184 10.30 -1.46 -20.29
C ARG A 184 10.58 0.01 -20.58
N ILE A 185 10.25 0.49 -21.79
CA ILE A 185 10.42 1.90 -22.19
C ILE A 185 9.54 2.81 -21.34
N TRP A 186 8.27 2.46 -21.16
CA TRP A 186 7.36 3.22 -20.31
C TRP A 186 7.90 3.30 -18.87
N GLY A 187 8.45 2.19 -18.34
CA GLY A 187 9.10 2.19 -17.02
C GLY A 187 10.24 3.20 -16.91
N ARG A 188 11.11 3.28 -17.93
CA ARG A 188 12.19 4.28 -18.02
C ARG A 188 11.64 5.70 -18.09
N VAL A 189 10.61 5.93 -18.91
CA VAL A 189 9.94 7.24 -19.04
C VAL A 189 9.33 7.67 -17.71
N VAL A 190 8.68 6.77 -16.97
CA VAL A 190 8.17 7.04 -15.62
C VAL A 190 9.32 7.43 -14.68
N GLY A 191 10.43 6.71 -14.72
CA GLY A 191 11.63 7.03 -13.95
C GLY A 191 12.15 8.44 -14.23
N LEU A 192 12.40 8.78 -15.48
CA LEU A 192 12.96 10.07 -15.89
C LEU A 192 11.98 11.23 -15.67
N SER A 193 10.71 11.05 -16.06
CA SER A 193 9.65 12.05 -15.87
C SER A 193 9.30 12.28 -14.40
N PHE A 194 9.69 11.39 -13.50
CA PHE A 194 9.61 11.63 -12.07
C PHE A 194 10.89 12.28 -11.52
N VAL A 195 12.05 11.66 -11.74
CA VAL A 195 13.30 12.07 -11.08
C VAL A 195 13.72 13.49 -11.51
N ILE A 196 13.63 13.83 -12.80
CA ILE A 196 14.05 15.14 -13.32
C ILE A 196 13.21 16.27 -12.70
N PRO A 197 11.87 16.25 -12.75
CA PRO A 197 11.07 17.26 -12.07
C PRO A 197 11.19 17.24 -10.55
N ALA A 198 11.39 16.07 -9.92
CA ALA A 198 11.58 15.98 -8.47
C ALA A 198 12.83 16.75 -8.01
N ILE A 199 13.94 16.60 -8.73
CA ILE A 199 15.19 17.34 -8.49
C ILE A 199 14.94 18.83 -8.72
N TYR A 200 14.34 19.20 -9.86
CA TYR A 200 14.02 20.59 -10.18
C TYR A 200 13.15 21.26 -9.10
N PHE A 201 12.06 20.64 -8.66
CA PHE A 201 11.16 21.19 -7.64
C PHE A 201 11.81 21.31 -6.27
N THR A 202 12.71 20.38 -5.94
CA THR A 202 13.46 20.41 -4.68
C THR A 202 14.52 21.51 -4.70
N ALA A 203 15.28 21.63 -5.80
CA ALA A 203 16.30 22.65 -6.00
C ALA A 203 15.69 24.08 -6.04
N THR A 204 14.59 24.25 -6.78
CA THR A 204 13.85 25.53 -6.88
C THR A 204 12.95 25.83 -5.68
N ARG A 205 13.00 25.03 -4.62
CA ARG A 205 12.25 25.23 -3.37
C ARG A 205 10.74 25.35 -3.58
N LYS A 206 10.17 24.71 -4.59
CA LYS A 206 8.70 24.66 -4.82
C LYS A 206 7.99 23.67 -3.88
N VAL A 207 8.74 22.92 -3.07
CA VAL A 207 8.26 21.94 -2.10
C VAL A 207 8.72 22.23 -0.67
N SER A 208 7.90 21.86 0.31
CA SER A 208 8.31 21.92 1.73
C SER A 208 9.33 20.83 2.09
N LYS A 209 10.14 21.03 3.14
CA LYS A 209 11.18 20.06 3.57
C LYS A 209 10.67 18.62 3.74
N PRO A 210 9.54 18.35 4.43
CA PRO A 210 9.00 16.99 4.51
C PRO A 210 8.55 16.43 3.16
N MET A 211 8.09 17.28 2.23
CA MET A 211 7.72 16.83 0.89
C MET A 211 8.95 16.47 0.08
N ALA A 212 10.05 17.23 0.18
CA ALA A 212 11.32 16.89 -0.47
C ALA A 212 11.82 15.49 -0.05
N LEU A 213 11.75 15.16 1.24
CA LEU A 213 12.10 13.82 1.74
C LEU A 213 11.16 12.72 1.19
N ARG A 214 9.86 13.02 1.04
CA ARG A 214 8.91 12.09 0.43
C ARG A 214 9.18 11.89 -1.07
N LEU A 215 9.53 12.95 -1.80
CA LEU A 215 9.92 12.84 -3.21
C LEU A 215 11.18 11.99 -3.37
N ALA A 216 12.18 12.16 -2.50
CA ALA A 216 13.36 11.30 -2.48
C ALA A 216 13.00 9.83 -2.19
N GLY A 217 12.11 9.57 -1.23
CA GLY A 217 11.62 8.23 -0.94
C GLY A 217 10.87 7.60 -2.12
N ILE A 218 10.02 8.36 -2.82
CA ILE A 218 9.31 7.88 -4.02
C ILE A 218 10.30 7.62 -5.16
N ALA A 219 11.28 8.50 -5.39
CA ALA A 219 12.33 8.26 -6.38
C ALA A 219 13.12 6.97 -6.07
N GLY A 220 13.44 6.73 -4.79
CA GLY A 220 14.04 5.47 -4.33
C GLY A 220 13.14 4.26 -4.62
N LEU A 221 11.83 4.36 -4.38
CA LEU A 221 10.87 3.30 -4.71
C LEU A 221 10.79 3.03 -6.23
N ILE A 222 10.87 4.04 -7.08
CA ILE A 222 10.92 3.86 -8.55
C ILE A 222 12.22 3.18 -8.98
N GLY A 223 13.37 3.56 -8.40
CA GLY A 223 14.63 2.85 -8.63
C GLY A 223 14.55 1.39 -8.19
N PHE A 224 13.94 1.14 -7.03
CA PHE A 224 13.71 -0.21 -6.52
C PHE A 224 12.74 -1.03 -7.39
N GLN A 225 11.75 -0.39 -8.03
CA GLN A 225 10.90 -1.04 -9.03
C GLN A 225 11.71 -1.57 -10.22
N GLY A 226 12.64 -0.78 -10.74
CA GLY A 226 13.56 -1.23 -11.80
C GLY A 226 14.43 -2.42 -11.35
N PHE A 227 14.90 -2.39 -10.10
CA PHE A 227 15.64 -3.52 -9.52
C PHE A 227 14.79 -4.80 -9.42
N ILE A 228 13.54 -4.71 -8.92
CA ILE A 228 12.64 -5.88 -8.86
C ILE A 228 12.35 -6.39 -10.28
N GLY A 229 12.11 -5.51 -11.25
CA GLY A 229 11.86 -5.89 -12.64
C GLY A 229 13.02 -6.67 -13.26
N TRP A 230 14.26 -6.20 -13.05
CA TRP A 230 15.46 -6.95 -13.43
C TRP A 230 15.55 -8.30 -12.72
N TRP A 231 15.28 -8.33 -11.41
CA TRP A 231 15.29 -9.56 -10.62
C TRP A 231 14.27 -10.58 -11.13
N MET A 232 13.07 -10.14 -11.52
CA MET A 232 12.05 -11.00 -12.15
C MET A 232 12.58 -11.70 -13.40
N VAL A 233 13.10 -10.94 -14.36
CA VAL A 233 13.58 -11.47 -15.66
C VAL A 233 14.76 -12.41 -15.48
N LYS A 234 15.81 -11.97 -14.77
CA LYS A 234 17.02 -12.79 -14.52
C LYS A 234 16.67 -14.14 -13.89
N SER A 235 15.64 -14.15 -13.07
CA SER A 235 15.26 -15.30 -12.29
C SER A 235 14.27 -16.25 -12.97
N GLY A 236 13.64 -15.81 -14.08
CA GLY A 236 12.78 -16.63 -14.93
C GLY A 236 13.57 -17.45 -15.95
N LEU A 237 14.88 -17.19 -16.09
CA LEU A 237 15.78 -17.84 -17.06
C LEU A 237 16.68 -18.92 -16.41
N LYS A 238 16.34 -19.42 -15.22
CA LYS A 238 17.17 -20.41 -14.49
C LYS A 238 16.74 -21.84 -14.76
N ASP A 239 17.72 -22.69 -15.01
CA ASP A 239 17.55 -24.10 -15.40
C ASP A 239 16.75 -24.95 -14.40
N ASP A 240 16.83 -24.62 -13.11
CA ASP A 240 16.14 -25.33 -12.02
C ASP A 240 14.60 -25.21 -12.06
N LEU A 241 14.06 -24.23 -12.79
CA LEU A 241 12.62 -24.02 -12.98
C LEU A 241 12.03 -24.84 -14.15
N PHE A 242 12.85 -25.69 -14.78
CA PHE A 242 12.47 -26.49 -15.95
C PHE A 242 12.64 -28.01 -15.72
N ALA A 243 12.59 -28.46 -14.45
CA ALA A 243 12.46 -29.87 -14.13
C ALA A 243 11.19 -30.48 -14.80
N PRO A 244 11.17 -31.77 -15.14
CA PRO A 244 10.02 -32.40 -15.80
C PRO A 244 8.73 -32.16 -15.00
N GLY A 245 7.79 -31.41 -15.56
CA GLY A 245 6.53 -31.01 -14.91
C GLY A 245 6.46 -29.56 -14.40
N SER A 246 7.48 -28.71 -14.65
CA SER A 246 7.45 -27.28 -14.31
C SER A 246 7.40 -26.38 -15.54
N HIS A 247 6.46 -25.42 -15.54
CA HIS A 247 6.27 -24.46 -16.65
C HIS A 247 7.28 -23.29 -16.56
N PRO A 248 7.96 -22.92 -17.66
CA PRO A 248 8.83 -21.74 -17.71
C PRO A 248 8.09 -20.45 -17.37
N ARG A 249 8.23 -19.95 -16.14
CA ARG A 249 7.50 -18.74 -15.73
C ARG A 249 8.18 -17.97 -14.61
N VAL A 250 7.96 -16.66 -14.61
CA VAL A 250 8.38 -15.82 -13.49
C VAL A 250 7.58 -16.22 -12.24
N SER A 251 8.29 -16.50 -11.15
CA SER A 251 7.68 -16.87 -9.87
C SER A 251 6.57 -15.88 -9.47
N GLN A 252 5.37 -16.38 -9.13
CA GLN A 252 4.23 -15.57 -8.68
C GLN A 252 4.58 -14.64 -7.51
N TYR A 253 5.53 -15.04 -6.66
CA TYR A 253 5.99 -14.21 -5.55
C TYR A 253 6.75 -12.96 -6.03
N ARG A 254 7.56 -13.08 -7.09
CA ARG A 254 8.30 -11.95 -7.66
C ARG A 254 7.39 -11.02 -8.44
N LEU A 255 6.46 -11.58 -9.20
CA LEU A 255 5.40 -10.83 -9.89
C LEU A 255 4.58 -10.00 -8.89
N THR A 256 4.06 -10.63 -7.84
CA THR A 256 3.28 -9.93 -6.81
C THR A 256 4.12 -8.93 -6.03
N ALA A 257 5.40 -9.21 -5.76
CA ALA A 257 6.29 -8.23 -5.12
C ALA A 257 6.49 -6.98 -5.99
N HIS A 258 6.66 -7.15 -7.31
CA HIS A 258 6.76 -6.04 -8.25
C HIS A 258 5.47 -5.23 -8.31
N LEU A 259 4.33 -5.89 -8.49
CA LEU A 259 3.01 -5.27 -8.49
C LEU A 259 2.72 -4.52 -7.19
N GLY A 260 3.02 -5.14 -6.05
CA GLY A 260 2.82 -4.53 -4.73
C GLY A 260 3.65 -3.29 -4.51
N ALA A 261 4.92 -3.31 -4.90
CA ALA A 261 5.77 -2.12 -4.81
C ALA A 261 5.34 -1.03 -5.83
N ALA A 262 4.80 -1.39 -7.00
CA ALA A 262 4.16 -0.43 -7.92
C ALA A 262 2.92 0.23 -7.30
N PHE A 263 2.07 -0.56 -6.63
CA PHE A 263 0.92 -0.04 -5.88
C PHE A 263 1.35 0.90 -4.76
N VAL A 264 2.37 0.54 -3.96
CA VAL A 264 2.89 1.43 -2.90
C VAL A 264 3.39 2.74 -3.49
N CYS A 265 4.11 2.68 -4.61
CA CYS A 265 4.59 3.86 -5.33
C CYS A 265 3.41 4.74 -5.80
N TYR A 266 2.41 4.13 -6.42
CA TYR A 266 1.17 4.79 -6.86
C TYR A 266 0.45 5.47 -5.70
N VAL A 267 0.22 4.75 -4.59
CA VAL A 267 -0.44 5.27 -3.39
C VAL A 267 0.32 6.45 -2.82
N ALA A 268 1.66 6.37 -2.78
CA ALA A 268 2.51 7.45 -2.30
C ALA A 268 2.37 8.72 -3.18
N MET A 269 2.40 8.59 -4.50
CA MET A 269 2.22 9.72 -5.42
C MET A 269 0.81 10.33 -5.30
N LEU A 270 -0.23 9.49 -5.39
CA LEU A 270 -1.63 9.90 -5.33
C LEU A 270 -1.95 10.61 -4.01
N TRP A 271 -1.57 10.01 -2.88
CA TRP A 271 -1.85 10.57 -1.56
C TRP A 271 -1.17 11.92 -1.37
N ASN A 272 0.10 12.06 -1.76
CA ASN A 272 0.83 13.31 -1.63
C ASN A 272 0.27 14.39 -2.58
N GLY A 273 -0.08 14.04 -3.82
CA GLY A 273 -0.75 14.97 -4.76
C GLY A 273 -2.06 15.50 -4.19
N LEU A 274 -2.96 14.61 -3.76
CA LEU A 274 -4.24 14.99 -3.15
C LEU A 274 -4.05 15.81 -1.87
N ALA A 275 -3.08 15.45 -1.03
CA ALA A 275 -2.78 16.18 0.20
C ALA A 275 -2.31 17.62 -0.07
N ILE A 276 -1.46 17.84 -1.09
CA ILE A 276 -1.02 19.19 -1.48
C ILE A 276 -2.20 20.02 -1.99
N LEU A 277 -3.04 19.46 -2.88
CA LEU A 277 -4.23 20.17 -3.38
C LEU A 277 -5.18 20.55 -2.25
N ARG A 278 -5.45 19.60 -1.35
CA ARG A 278 -6.30 19.84 -0.18
C ARG A 278 -5.72 20.91 0.74
N GLN A 279 -4.42 20.84 1.03
CA GLN A 279 -3.75 21.83 1.86
C GLN A 279 -3.85 23.24 1.26
N ASN A 280 -3.56 23.38 -0.04
CA ASN A 280 -3.68 24.66 -0.74
C ASN A 280 -5.12 25.18 -0.74
N ARG A 281 -6.12 24.31 -0.91
CA ARG A 281 -7.53 24.70 -0.87
C ARG A 281 -7.96 25.19 0.52
N LEU A 282 -7.51 24.52 1.58
CA LEU A 282 -7.84 24.91 2.96
C LEU A 282 -7.17 26.23 3.36
N LEU A 283 -5.98 26.52 2.83
CA LEU A 283 -5.25 27.76 3.12
C LEU A 283 -5.70 28.96 2.27
N ALA A 284 -6.39 28.73 1.14
CA ALA A 284 -6.91 29.80 0.30
C ALA A 284 -8.01 30.63 0.98
N ASP A 285 -8.80 29.99 1.86
CA ASP A 285 -9.82 30.64 2.69
C ASP A 285 -9.68 30.12 4.13
N PRO A 286 -8.92 30.83 4.99
CA PRO A 286 -8.60 30.36 6.33
C PRO A 286 -9.81 30.12 7.23
N GLU A 287 -10.85 30.95 7.13
CA GLU A 287 -12.08 30.84 7.93
C GLU A 287 -12.89 29.60 7.53
N LYS A 288 -13.14 29.41 6.22
CA LYS A 288 -13.79 28.17 5.74
C LYS A 288 -12.93 26.93 6.05
N GLY A 289 -11.61 27.04 5.91
CA GLY A 289 -10.66 25.97 6.22
C GLY A 289 -10.72 25.53 7.68
N LYS A 290 -10.80 26.49 8.60
CA LYS A 290 -10.94 26.25 10.04
C LYS A 290 -12.26 25.53 10.36
N LYS A 291 -13.39 26.03 9.85
CA LYS A 291 -14.71 25.41 10.03
C LYS A 291 -14.75 23.95 9.56
N ILE A 292 -14.14 23.67 8.41
CA ILE A 292 -14.02 22.30 7.88
C ILE A 292 -13.17 21.43 8.81
N LEU A 293 -12.02 21.93 9.31
CA LEU A 293 -11.16 21.17 10.21
C LEU A 293 -11.79 20.92 11.58
N GLU A 294 -12.55 21.87 12.11
CA GLU A 294 -13.33 21.71 13.35
C GLU A 294 -14.37 20.61 13.22
N THR A 295 -15.12 20.59 12.11
CA THR A 295 -16.07 19.51 11.81
C THR A 295 -15.35 18.14 11.75
N LEU A 296 -14.14 18.12 11.19
CA LEU A 296 -13.33 16.91 11.14
C LEU A 296 -12.71 16.54 12.50
N ARG A 297 -12.67 17.42 13.50
CA ARG A 297 -12.02 17.12 14.78
C ARG A 297 -12.87 16.21 15.67
N ASP A 298 -14.14 15.99 15.33
CA ASP A 298 -15.06 15.14 16.10
C ASP A 298 -14.47 13.73 16.34
N PRO A 299 -14.36 13.28 17.60
CA PRO A 299 -13.81 11.97 17.94
C PRO A 299 -14.60 10.80 17.32
N LYS A 300 -15.89 10.96 17.01
CA LYS A 300 -16.70 9.92 16.35
C LYS A 300 -16.19 9.59 14.96
N LEU A 301 -15.53 10.54 14.28
CA LEU A 301 -14.90 10.32 12.98
C LEU A 301 -13.61 9.50 13.06
N ASN A 302 -13.02 9.30 14.25
CA ASN A 302 -11.80 8.52 14.39
C ASN A 302 -12.02 7.03 14.09
N VAL A 303 -13.16 6.47 14.49
CA VAL A 303 -13.54 5.11 14.12
C VAL A 303 -13.67 5.01 12.61
N PHE A 304 -14.42 5.94 12.00
CA PHE A 304 -14.61 5.96 10.54
C PHE A 304 -13.28 6.09 9.77
N ARG A 305 -12.35 6.93 10.21
CA ARG A 305 -11.00 7.05 9.61
C ARG A 305 -10.23 5.74 9.68
N ARG A 306 -10.26 5.07 10.84
CA ARG A 306 -9.60 3.77 11.02
C ARG A 306 -10.24 2.72 10.14
N SER A 307 -11.56 2.71 10.01
CA SER A 307 -12.29 1.82 9.10
C SER A 307 -11.91 2.07 7.63
N VAL A 308 -11.80 3.33 7.19
CA VAL A 308 -11.37 3.65 5.82
C VAL A 308 -9.91 3.27 5.58
N ALA A 309 -9.03 3.46 6.56
CA ALA A 309 -7.64 2.98 6.48
C ALA A 309 -7.57 1.45 6.44
N GLY A 310 -8.36 0.76 7.27
CA GLY A 310 -8.50 -0.68 7.26
C GLY A 310 -9.06 -1.21 5.94
N LEU A 311 -10.04 -0.52 5.35
CA LEU A 311 -10.57 -0.83 4.03
C LEU A 311 -9.52 -0.66 2.93
N ALA A 312 -8.70 0.41 2.99
CA ALA A 312 -7.61 0.60 2.03
C ALA A 312 -6.59 -0.55 2.11
N LEU A 313 -6.24 -0.97 3.32
CA LEU A 313 -5.35 -2.11 3.55
C LEU A 313 -5.99 -3.42 3.05
N LEU A 314 -7.28 -3.64 3.32
CA LEU A 314 -8.01 -4.80 2.85
C LEU A 314 -8.01 -4.87 1.32
N VAL A 315 -8.38 -3.80 0.63
CA VAL A 315 -8.36 -3.73 -0.83
C VAL A 315 -6.97 -3.99 -1.38
N PHE A 316 -5.92 -3.42 -0.76
CA PHE A 316 -4.54 -3.68 -1.14
C PHE A 316 -4.18 -5.17 -0.99
N VAL A 317 -4.46 -5.77 0.16
CA VAL A 317 -4.16 -7.19 0.41
C VAL A 317 -4.95 -8.10 -0.54
N THR A 318 -6.22 -7.79 -0.81
CA THR A 318 -7.04 -8.53 -1.78
C THR A 318 -6.48 -8.40 -3.21
N ALA A 319 -5.99 -7.22 -3.60
CA ALA A 319 -5.33 -7.05 -4.89
C ALA A 319 -4.03 -7.88 -4.96
N MET A 320 -3.26 -7.96 -3.87
CA MET A 320 -2.06 -8.79 -3.80
C MET A 320 -2.36 -10.29 -3.83
N SER A 321 -3.41 -10.74 -3.14
CA SER A 321 -3.87 -12.13 -3.25
C SER A 321 -4.32 -12.44 -4.68
N GLY A 322 -5.01 -11.50 -5.34
CA GLY A 322 -5.33 -11.60 -6.76
C GLY A 322 -4.09 -11.71 -7.64
N GLY A 323 -3.02 -10.95 -7.36
CA GLY A 323 -1.73 -11.07 -8.04
C GLY A 323 -1.07 -12.44 -7.88
N LEU A 324 -1.19 -13.08 -6.70
CA LEU A 324 -0.70 -14.45 -6.49
C LEU A 324 -1.51 -15.48 -7.27
N VAL A 325 -2.85 -15.36 -7.26
CA VAL A 325 -3.77 -16.25 -8.00
C VAL A 325 -3.58 -16.11 -9.50
N ALA A 326 -3.54 -14.88 -10.01
CA ALA A 326 -3.25 -14.58 -11.40
C ALA A 326 -1.88 -15.14 -11.76
N GLY A 327 -0.86 -14.89 -10.93
CA GLY A 327 0.47 -15.44 -11.11
C GLY A 327 0.47 -16.95 -11.29
N LEU A 328 -0.38 -17.71 -10.60
CA LEU A 328 -0.52 -19.18 -10.68
C LEU A 328 -1.39 -19.70 -11.83
N ASP A 329 -2.00 -18.83 -12.64
CA ASP A 329 -3.06 -19.19 -13.60
C ASP A 329 -4.22 -19.98 -12.98
N ALA A 330 -4.36 -19.91 -11.66
CA ALA A 330 -5.38 -20.62 -10.89
C ALA A 330 -6.79 -20.11 -11.19
N GLY A 331 -6.92 -18.95 -11.87
CA GLY A 331 -8.17 -18.45 -12.40
C GLY A 331 -8.78 -19.30 -13.53
N LEU A 332 -8.03 -20.23 -14.12
CA LEU A 332 -8.51 -21.15 -15.15
C LEU A 332 -9.01 -22.50 -14.58
N ILE A 333 -8.83 -22.75 -13.28
CA ILE A 333 -9.12 -24.04 -12.65
C ILE A 333 -10.59 -24.16 -12.22
N TYR A 334 -11.18 -23.08 -11.71
CA TYR A 334 -12.57 -23.03 -11.25
C TYR A 334 -13.27 -21.83 -11.90
N ASN A 335 -14.10 -22.08 -12.91
CA ASN A 335 -14.73 -21.05 -13.74
C ASN A 335 -16.24 -20.94 -13.51
N GLU A 336 -16.74 -21.57 -12.45
CA GLU A 336 -18.14 -21.56 -12.06
C GLU A 336 -18.38 -20.61 -10.89
N PHE A 337 -19.51 -19.89 -10.92
CA PHE A 337 -19.97 -19.03 -9.82
C PHE A 337 -21.49 -19.17 -9.69
N PRO A 338 -22.04 -19.35 -8.47
CA PRO A 338 -21.39 -19.32 -7.15
C PRO A 338 -20.79 -20.65 -6.68
N THR A 339 -20.97 -21.75 -7.42
CA THR A 339 -20.51 -23.09 -7.03
C THR A 339 -19.12 -23.40 -7.58
N MET A 340 -18.13 -23.76 -6.75
CA MET A 340 -16.87 -24.41 -7.15
C MET A 340 -17.01 -25.93 -7.00
N VAL A 341 -17.02 -26.67 -8.12
CA VAL A 341 -17.34 -28.12 -8.16
C VAL A 341 -16.68 -28.90 -7.01
N PRO A 342 -17.43 -29.64 -6.16
CA PRO A 342 -18.88 -29.92 -6.20
C PRO A 342 -19.73 -29.08 -5.22
N GLY A 343 -19.24 -27.95 -4.71
CA GLY A 343 -19.93 -27.16 -3.66
C GLY A 343 -19.86 -25.64 -3.89
N LEU A 344 -20.26 -24.84 -2.90
CA LEU A 344 -20.10 -23.36 -2.93
C LEU A 344 -18.67 -22.88 -2.62
N ALA A 345 -17.77 -23.81 -2.27
CA ALA A 345 -16.39 -23.56 -1.89
C ALA A 345 -15.55 -24.84 -2.10
N PRO A 346 -14.21 -24.73 -2.26
CA PRO A 346 -13.30 -25.88 -2.27
C PRO A 346 -13.49 -26.77 -1.02
N PRO A 347 -13.09 -28.06 -1.06
CA PRO A 347 -13.36 -29.01 0.03
C PRO A 347 -12.98 -28.44 1.40
N LYS A 348 -13.93 -28.49 2.35
CA LYS A 348 -13.83 -27.86 3.69
C LYS A 348 -12.60 -28.33 4.49
N SER A 349 -12.01 -29.47 4.16
CA SER A 349 -10.79 -30.02 4.76
C SER A 349 -9.53 -29.18 4.48
N GLU A 350 -9.52 -28.39 3.40
CA GLU A 350 -8.37 -27.57 3.00
C GLU A 350 -8.51 -26.11 3.47
N LEU A 351 -9.74 -25.61 3.60
CA LEU A 351 -10.05 -24.22 3.93
C LEU A 351 -10.34 -23.96 5.42
N PHE A 352 -10.75 -24.97 6.18
CA PHE A 352 -11.26 -24.80 7.55
C PHE A 352 -10.74 -25.90 8.50
N ASP A 353 -9.42 -25.95 8.69
CA ASP A 353 -8.84 -26.78 9.75
C ASP A 353 -9.35 -26.29 11.14
N PRO A 354 -9.97 -27.18 11.95
CA PRO A 354 -10.49 -26.85 13.27
C PRO A 354 -9.47 -26.26 14.25
N HIS A 355 -8.17 -26.42 13.99
CA HIS A 355 -7.08 -25.87 14.80
C HIS A 355 -7.08 -24.33 14.90
N TYR A 356 -7.69 -23.64 13.92
CA TYR A 356 -7.63 -22.17 13.82
C TYR A 356 -8.91 -21.45 14.29
N SER A 357 -9.92 -22.18 14.78
CA SER A 357 -11.15 -21.59 15.34
C SER A 357 -11.00 -21.27 16.83
N ARG A 358 -11.45 -20.08 17.26
CA ARG A 358 -11.47 -19.67 18.68
C ARG A 358 -12.86 -19.73 19.34
N LYS A 359 -13.93 -19.97 18.58
CA LYS A 359 -15.29 -20.15 19.12
C LYS A 359 -15.99 -21.34 18.48
N GLU A 360 -16.85 -21.96 19.27
CA GLU A 360 -17.54 -23.21 18.94
C GLU A 360 -18.71 -23.01 17.95
N ASP A 361 -19.24 -21.78 17.85
CA ASP A 361 -20.45 -21.44 17.07
C ASP A 361 -20.18 -20.94 15.64
N ARG A 362 -18.91 -20.76 15.23
CA ARG A 362 -18.48 -20.33 13.88
C ARG A 362 -19.12 -19.02 13.39
N SER A 363 -19.70 -18.19 14.27
CA SER A 363 -20.46 -16.99 13.92
C SER A 363 -19.60 -15.76 13.58
N ASP A 364 -18.28 -15.89 13.74
CA ASP A 364 -17.33 -14.78 13.61
C ASP A 364 -16.77 -14.59 12.18
N LEU A 365 -17.29 -15.29 11.17
CA LEU A 365 -16.83 -15.13 9.78
C LEU A 365 -17.71 -14.15 8.98
N TRP A 366 -17.15 -12.96 8.75
CA TRP A 366 -17.09 -12.27 7.45
C TRP A 366 -18.09 -11.19 7.01
N TRP A 367 -19.36 -11.11 7.41
CA TRP A 367 -20.30 -10.13 6.78
C TRP A 367 -20.82 -8.97 7.63
N ARG A 368 -20.48 -8.87 8.92
CA ARG A 368 -21.10 -7.87 9.82
C ARG A 368 -20.27 -6.61 10.14
N ILE A 369 -19.00 -6.54 9.73
CA ILE A 369 -18.15 -5.36 10.04
C ILE A 369 -18.10 -4.34 8.90
N MET A 370 -18.34 -4.77 7.65
CA MET A 370 -18.16 -3.91 6.47
C MET A 370 -19.40 -3.13 6.03
N LEU A 371 -20.62 -3.47 6.46
CA LEU A 371 -21.84 -2.78 6.02
C LEU A 371 -22.49 -1.90 7.10
N GLU A 372 -22.46 -2.29 8.38
CA GLU A 372 -23.13 -1.51 9.45
C GLU A 372 -22.42 -0.19 9.80
N THR A 373 -21.11 -0.08 9.56
CA THR A 373 -20.36 1.16 9.86
C THR A 373 -20.59 2.25 8.79
N PHE A 374 -20.91 1.88 7.55
CA PHE A 374 -21.03 2.83 6.43
C PHE A 374 -22.44 3.40 6.25
N PHE A 375 -23.47 2.71 6.73
CA PHE A 375 -24.88 3.09 6.50
C PHE A 375 -25.63 3.61 7.74
N SER A 376 -24.97 3.70 8.91
CA SER A 376 -25.59 4.24 10.13
C SER A 376 -26.19 5.65 9.89
N PRO A 377 -27.46 5.90 10.26
CA PRO A 377 -28.11 7.22 10.14
C PRO A 377 -27.32 8.33 10.83
N THR A 378 -26.66 8.00 11.94
CA THR A 378 -25.79 8.89 12.71
C THR A 378 -24.58 9.36 11.91
N MET A 379 -23.98 8.47 11.10
CA MET A 379 -22.81 8.78 10.27
C MET A 379 -23.19 9.65 9.06
N LYS A 380 -24.39 9.44 8.49
CA LYS A 380 -24.93 10.27 7.39
C LYS A 380 -25.08 11.74 7.79
N ARG A 381 -25.41 12.02 9.06
CA ARG A 381 -25.57 13.39 9.60
C ARG A 381 -24.24 14.08 9.91
N LEU A 382 -23.19 13.31 10.22
CA LEU A 382 -21.86 13.81 10.61
C LEU A 382 -20.90 14.01 9.42
N LEU A 383 -21.12 13.31 8.29
CA LEU A 383 -20.20 13.38 7.15
C LEU A 383 -20.41 14.63 6.28
N PRO A 384 -19.33 15.38 5.96
CA PRO A 384 -19.36 16.44 4.95
C PRO A 384 -19.88 15.90 3.62
N HIS A 385 -20.59 16.74 2.84
CA HIS A 385 -21.19 16.34 1.56
C HIS A 385 -20.16 15.69 0.60
N ALA A 386 -18.92 16.20 0.59
CA ALA A 386 -17.83 15.62 -0.19
C ALA A 386 -17.43 14.21 0.27
N ALA A 387 -17.50 13.89 1.57
CA ALA A 387 -17.21 12.56 2.08
C ALA A 387 -18.33 11.57 1.71
N ARG A 388 -19.61 12.01 1.73
CA ARG A 388 -20.75 11.20 1.28
C ARG A 388 -20.63 10.75 -0.19
N LYS A 389 -20.27 11.67 -1.09
CA LYS A 389 -19.97 11.31 -2.50
C LYS A 389 -18.83 10.30 -2.61
N GLY A 390 -17.83 10.39 -1.73
CA GLY A 390 -16.72 9.43 -1.67
C GLY A 390 -17.19 8.03 -1.29
N VAL A 391 -18.06 7.91 -0.27
CA VAL A 391 -18.63 6.62 0.17
C VAL A 391 -19.43 5.96 -0.95
N HIS A 392 -20.34 6.70 -1.61
CA HIS A 392 -21.12 6.16 -2.72
C HIS A 392 -20.24 5.64 -3.85
N GLY A 393 -19.17 6.37 -4.19
CA GLY A 393 -18.25 5.90 -5.21
C GLY A 393 -17.47 4.64 -4.79
N VAL A 394 -17.05 4.51 -3.52
CA VAL A 394 -16.38 3.30 -3.04
C VAL A 394 -17.29 2.09 -3.17
N VAL A 395 -18.57 2.22 -2.79
CA VAL A 395 -19.57 1.14 -2.94
C VAL A 395 -19.78 0.80 -4.41
N ALA A 396 -19.96 1.80 -5.27
CA ALA A 396 -20.16 1.59 -6.71
C ALA A 396 -18.98 0.86 -7.35
N PHE A 397 -17.74 1.31 -7.10
CA PHE A 397 -16.55 0.65 -7.64
C PHE A 397 -16.31 -0.74 -7.04
N ALA A 398 -16.70 -0.99 -5.79
CA ALA A 398 -16.65 -2.32 -5.22
C ALA A 398 -17.60 -3.28 -5.94
N MET A 399 -18.82 -2.84 -6.26
CA MET A 399 -19.77 -3.65 -7.02
C MET A 399 -19.28 -3.92 -8.45
N VAL A 400 -18.74 -2.90 -9.12
CA VAL A 400 -18.10 -3.07 -10.43
C VAL A 400 -16.94 -4.06 -10.35
N GLN A 401 -16.10 -3.98 -9.31
CA GLN A 401 -14.97 -4.89 -9.13
C GLN A 401 -15.41 -6.35 -8.94
N VAL A 402 -16.47 -6.57 -8.15
CA VAL A 402 -17.07 -7.90 -7.97
C VAL A 402 -17.64 -8.40 -9.29
N GLY A 403 -18.39 -7.57 -10.02
CA GLY A 403 -18.91 -7.91 -11.35
C GLY A 403 -17.80 -8.30 -12.32
N LEU A 404 -16.74 -7.48 -12.44
CA LEU A 404 -15.58 -7.78 -13.27
C LEU A 404 -14.88 -9.09 -12.86
N GLY A 405 -14.80 -9.38 -11.56
CA GLY A 405 -14.19 -10.62 -11.06
C GLY A 405 -15.01 -11.85 -11.45
N ILE A 406 -16.33 -11.79 -11.25
CA ILE A 406 -17.26 -12.86 -11.65
C ILE A 406 -17.21 -13.06 -13.16
N SER A 407 -17.28 -11.98 -13.95
CA SER A 407 -17.20 -12.08 -15.41
C SER A 407 -15.86 -12.63 -15.88
N THR A 408 -14.74 -12.25 -15.24
CA THR A 408 -13.42 -12.81 -15.57
C THR A 408 -13.38 -14.33 -15.35
N LEU A 409 -14.02 -14.83 -14.28
CA LEU A 409 -14.13 -16.27 -14.03
C LEU A 409 -15.05 -16.96 -15.06
N LEU A 410 -16.28 -16.46 -15.23
CA LEU A 410 -17.29 -17.10 -16.08
C LEU A 410 -16.88 -17.17 -17.56
N TYR A 411 -16.09 -16.20 -18.04
CA TYR A 411 -15.66 -16.14 -19.44
C TYR A 411 -14.25 -16.71 -19.68
N LEU A 412 -13.70 -17.50 -18.74
CA LEU A 412 -12.38 -18.14 -18.88
C LEU A 412 -11.23 -17.13 -19.04
N VAL A 413 -11.23 -16.11 -18.19
CA VAL A 413 -10.16 -15.10 -18.06
C VAL A 413 -9.81 -14.42 -19.40
N PRO A 414 -10.78 -13.81 -20.11
CA PRO A 414 -10.46 -13.13 -21.36
C PRO A 414 -9.63 -11.89 -21.06
N MET A 415 -8.58 -11.64 -21.87
CA MET A 415 -7.54 -10.64 -21.58
C MET A 415 -8.09 -9.26 -21.22
N HIS A 416 -9.15 -8.81 -21.90
CA HIS A 416 -9.75 -7.51 -21.66
C HIS A 416 -10.48 -7.44 -20.31
N LEU A 417 -11.19 -8.50 -19.89
CA LEU A 417 -11.84 -8.53 -18.57
C LEU A 417 -10.80 -8.68 -17.44
N ALA A 418 -9.79 -9.52 -17.62
CA ALA A 418 -8.71 -9.68 -16.65
C ALA A 418 -7.95 -8.35 -16.43
N SER A 419 -7.61 -7.65 -17.52
CA SER A 419 -7.00 -6.32 -17.47
C SER A 419 -7.93 -5.28 -16.86
N ALA A 420 -9.23 -5.29 -17.21
CA ALA A 420 -10.21 -4.40 -16.61
C ALA A 420 -10.40 -4.67 -15.11
N HIS A 421 -10.36 -5.93 -14.68
CA HIS A 421 -10.43 -6.32 -13.27
C HIS A 421 -9.20 -5.85 -12.49
N GLN A 422 -8.00 -5.97 -13.08
CA GLN A 422 -6.78 -5.41 -12.50
C GLN A 422 -6.86 -3.87 -12.39
N ALA A 423 -7.26 -3.19 -13.46
CA ALA A 423 -7.46 -1.74 -13.47
C ALA A 423 -8.50 -1.31 -12.42
N GLY A 424 -9.61 -2.04 -12.32
CA GLY A 424 -10.70 -1.82 -11.38
C GLY A 424 -10.24 -1.91 -9.92
N SER A 425 -9.34 -2.84 -9.58
CA SER A 425 -8.79 -2.97 -8.23
C SER A 425 -8.02 -1.72 -7.80
N LEU A 426 -7.21 -1.16 -8.71
CA LEU A 426 -6.43 0.05 -8.47
C LEU A 426 -7.31 1.30 -8.46
N PHE A 427 -8.37 1.34 -9.28
CA PHE A 427 -9.41 2.38 -9.23
C PHE A 427 -10.18 2.36 -7.89
N LEU A 428 -10.58 1.19 -7.41
CA LEU A 428 -11.24 1.04 -6.12
C LEU A 428 -10.33 1.56 -4.99
N LEU A 429 -9.06 1.15 -4.98
CA LEU A 429 -8.06 1.66 -4.02
C LEU A 429 -7.92 3.19 -4.11
N THR A 430 -7.89 3.74 -5.33
CA THR A 430 -7.87 5.19 -5.58
C THR A 430 -9.03 5.89 -4.89
N TRP A 431 -10.24 5.36 -5.02
CA TRP A 431 -11.43 5.99 -4.45
C TRP A 431 -11.49 5.89 -2.93
N VAL A 432 -11.02 4.78 -2.36
CA VAL A 432 -10.83 4.65 -0.91
C VAL A 432 -9.83 5.68 -0.39
N LEU A 433 -8.72 5.91 -1.11
CA LEU A 433 -7.73 6.94 -0.75
C LEU A 433 -8.26 8.36 -0.91
N VAL A 434 -9.08 8.64 -1.94
CA VAL A 434 -9.78 9.92 -2.08
C VAL A 434 -10.74 10.15 -0.91
N LEU A 435 -11.51 9.14 -0.50
CA LEU A 435 -12.36 9.21 0.68
C LEU A 435 -11.54 9.47 1.94
N GLY A 436 -10.47 8.69 2.15
CA GLY A 436 -9.51 8.85 3.25
C GLY A 436 -8.93 10.27 3.29
N ASN A 437 -8.53 10.81 2.14
CA ASN A 437 -8.01 12.16 2.02
C ASN A 437 -9.05 13.23 2.38
N ARG A 438 -10.35 13.00 2.16
CA ARG A 438 -11.41 13.95 2.54
C ARG A 438 -11.71 13.97 4.03
N ILE A 439 -11.55 12.83 4.71
CA ILE A 439 -11.91 12.68 6.13
C ILE A 439 -10.72 12.77 7.09
N TRP A 440 -9.49 12.57 6.63
CA TRP A 440 -8.29 12.65 7.45
C TRP A 440 -8.13 14.06 8.04
N HIS A 441 -7.60 14.19 9.26
CA HIS A 441 -7.32 15.49 9.87
C HIS A 441 -5.84 15.87 9.69
N PRO A 442 -5.49 16.82 8.80
CA PRO A 442 -4.10 17.20 8.56
C PRO A 442 -3.55 18.13 9.65
N SER A 443 -2.92 17.57 10.69
CA SER A 443 -2.39 18.33 11.83
C SER A 443 -1.41 19.44 11.45
N ARG A 444 -0.56 19.24 10.43
CA ARG A 444 0.35 20.28 9.94
C ARG A 444 -0.39 21.46 9.31
N THR A 445 -1.38 21.18 8.47
CA THR A 445 -2.22 22.21 7.85
C THR A 445 -3.05 22.96 8.90
N ALA A 446 -3.56 22.25 9.91
CA ALA A 446 -4.27 22.87 11.03
C ALA A 446 -3.38 23.86 11.79
N ARG A 447 -2.11 23.50 12.06
CA ARG A 447 -1.13 24.43 12.67
C ARG A 447 -0.86 25.65 11.79
N LEU A 448 -0.68 25.46 10.49
CA LEU A 448 -0.45 26.58 9.55
C LEU A 448 -1.66 27.53 9.49
N LEU A 449 -2.88 26.99 9.52
CA LEU A 449 -4.11 27.81 9.58
C LEU A 449 -4.24 28.58 10.88
N GLN A 450 -3.90 27.97 12.02
CA GLN A 450 -3.86 28.66 13.32
C GLN A 450 -2.85 29.81 13.33
N MET A 451 -1.68 29.63 12.69
CA MET A 451 -0.67 30.69 12.57
C MET A 451 -1.16 31.83 11.64
N ALA A 452 -1.79 31.49 10.51
CA ALA A 452 -2.31 32.47 9.56
C ALA A 452 -3.44 33.34 10.18
N THR A 453 -4.39 32.71 10.87
CA THR A 453 -5.51 33.41 11.53
C THR A 453 -5.06 34.27 12.71
N LYS A 454 -4.10 33.80 13.53
CA LYS A 454 -3.49 34.62 14.59
C LYS A 454 -2.74 35.83 14.02
N GLY A 455 -2.03 35.67 12.90
CA GLY A 455 -1.33 36.76 12.23
C GLY A 455 -2.29 37.82 11.65
N GLN A 456 -3.43 37.40 11.09
CA GLN A 456 -4.47 38.31 10.61
C GLN A 456 -5.15 39.07 11.75
N GLY A 457 -5.47 38.41 12.87
CA GLY A 457 -6.05 39.05 14.05
C GLY A 457 -5.11 40.10 14.67
N ALA A 458 -3.80 39.82 14.72
CA ALA A 458 -2.80 40.79 15.19
C ALA A 458 -2.65 41.99 14.23
N SER A 459 -2.72 41.76 12.91
CA SER A 459 -2.68 42.83 11.90
C SER A 459 -3.89 43.75 11.98
N MET A 460 -5.10 43.18 12.17
CA MET A 460 -6.33 43.97 12.30
C MET A 460 -6.38 44.74 13.62
N SER A 461 -5.94 44.13 14.73
CA SER A 461 -5.85 44.80 16.03
C SER A 461 -4.84 45.96 16.01
N ARG A 462 -3.73 45.83 15.27
CA ARG A 462 -2.72 46.89 15.13
C ARG A 462 -3.17 48.02 14.20
N ALA A 463 -4.00 47.72 13.19
CA ALA A 463 -4.63 48.72 12.32
C ALA A 463 -5.80 49.45 13.00
N ALA A 464 -6.44 48.83 14.00
CA ALA A 464 -7.54 49.41 14.77
C ALA A 464 -7.10 50.17 16.03
N SER A 465 -5.79 50.31 16.30
CA SER A 465 -5.31 51.15 17.39
C SER A 465 -5.38 52.61 16.95
N PRO A 466 -6.25 53.45 17.55
CA PRO A 466 -6.42 54.82 17.11
C PRO A 466 -5.16 55.63 17.42
N LEU A 467 -4.86 56.58 16.54
CA LEU A 467 -3.91 57.68 16.72
C LEU A 467 -4.26 58.50 17.97
N THR A 468 -3.95 58.00 19.16
CA THR A 468 -3.92 58.78 20.41
C THR A 468 -2.47 58.94 20.83
N LYS A 469 -1.73 59.75 20.06
CA LYS A 469 -0.49 60.41 20.52
C LYS A 469 -0.05 61.45 19.51
N LYS A 470 -0.52 62.69 19.70
CA LYS A 470 0.36 63.86 19.84
C LYS A 470 -0.46 64.98 20.50
N LEU A 471 0.11 65.43 21.61
CA LEU A 471 -0.26 66.57 22.45
C LEU A 471 -0.27 67.87 21.64
#